data_AF-A0A7W5PSW7-F1
#
_entry.id   AF-A0A7W5PSW7-F1
#
_cell.length_a   1.000
_cell.length_b   1.000
_cell.length_c   1.000
_cell.angle_alpha   90.00
_cell.angle_beta   90.00
_cell.angle_gamma   90.00
#
_symmetry.space_group_name_H-M   'P 1'
#
loop_
_entity.id
_entity.type
_entity.pdbx_description
1 polymer ?
#
loop_
_entity_poly.entity_id
_entity_poly.type
_entity_poly.pdbx_seq_one_letter_code
_entity_poly.pdbx_strand_id
1 'polypeptide(L)' 'MSSESTRLTSEAITLSAAAILNSLISVLGNRGLLSPEEEREVYRAAAEMIDEASGDDEDGTYELARELIELRLADI' A
#
# COMPACT_ATOMS: atom_id res chain seq x y z
N MET A 1 26.60 -1.32 8.85
CA MET A 1 25.87 -2.52 8.36
C MET A 1 26.26 -2.76 6.92
N SER A 2 26.17 -3.99 6.40
CA SER A 2 26.40 -4.23 4.96
C SER A 2 25.23 -3.64 4.14
N SER A 3 25.48 -3.28 2.89
CA SER A 3 24.45 -2.82 1.94
C SER A 3 23.31 -3.82 1.80
N GLU A 4 23.64 -5.11 1.79
CA GLU A 4 22.68 -6.21 1.77
C GLU A 4 21.81 -6.27 3.04
N SER A 5 22.40 -6.05 4.21
CA SER A 5 21.61 -6.00 5.45
C SER A 5 20.67 -4.80 5.48
N THR A 6 21.08 -3.64 4.96
CA THR A 6 20.21 -2.46 4.87
C THR A 6 19.03 -2.69 3.92
N ARG A 7 19.28 -3.31 2.75
CA ARG A 7 18.23 -3.68 1.81
C ARG A 7 17.24 -4.66 2.42
N LEU A 8 17.73 -5.75 3.02
CA LEU A 8 16.89 -6.75 3.70
C LEU A 8 16.05 -6.14 4.83
N THR A 9 16.64 -5.25 5.63
CA THR A 9 15.91 -4.54 6.68
C THR A 9 14.82 -3.63 6.10
N SER A 10 15.11 -2.88 5.03
CA SER A 10 14.12 -2.04 4.35
C SER A 10 12.96 -2.86 3.79
N GLU A 11 13.25 -3.96 3.10
CA GLU A 11 12.24 -4.87 2.54
C GLU A 11 11.38 -5.50 3.65
N ALA A 12 11.99 -5.94 4.75
CA ALA A 12 11.28 -6.49 5.89
C ALA A 12 10.37 -5.46 6.57
N ILE A 13 10.80 -4.19 6.67
CA ILE A 13 9.98 -3.10 7.20
C ILE A 13 8.78 -2.86 6.29
N THR A 14 8.98 -2.75 4.97
CA THR A 14 7.90 -2.53 4.00
C THR A 14 6.90 -3.69 4.02
N LEU A 15 7.38 -4.94 4.01
CA LEU A 15 6.51 -6.11 4.05
C LEU A 15 5.71 -6.20 5.35
N SER A 16 6.36 -5.92 6.49
CA SER A 16 5.72 -5.87 7.81
C SER A 16 4.61 -4.81 7.85
N ALA A 17 4.89 -3.59 7.38
CA ALA A 17 3.94 -2.50 7.35
C ALA A 17 2.72 -2.83 6.47
N ALA A 18 2.96 -3.38 5.27
CA ALA A 18 1.90 -3.81 4.36
C ALA A 18 0.99 -4.89 4.97
N ALA A 19 1.60 -5.91 5.61
CA ALA A 19 0.84 -6.97 6.28
C ALA A 19 -0.01 -6.45 7.44
N ILE A 20 0.52 -5.53 8.25
CA ILE A 20 -0.20 -4.90 9.35
C ILE A 20 -1.37 -4.06 8.82
N LEU A 21 -1.15 -3.26 7.78
CA LEU A 21 -2.20 -2.42 7.17
C LEU A 21 -3.35 -3.27 6.61
N ASN A 22 -3.04 -4.31 5.84
CA ASN A 22 -4.06 -5.22 5.30
C ASN A 22 -4.87 -5.90 6.42
N SER A 23 -4.19 -6.34 7.49
CA SER A 23 -4.86 -6.92 8.65
C SER A 23 -5.77 -5.91 9.33
N LEU A 24 -5.33 -4.65 9.48
CA LEU A 24 -6.13 -3.58 10.07
C LEU A 24 -7.40 -3.30 9.25
N ILE A 25 -7.28 -3.14 7.93
CA ILE A 25 -8.44 -2.92 7.04
C ILE A 25 -9.45 -4.07 7.18
N SER A 26 -8.98 -5.31 7.12
CA SER A 26 -9.84 -6.50 7.35
C SER A 26 -10.51 -6.49 8.72
N VAL A 27 -9.79 -6.14 9.79
CA VAL A 27 -10.35 -6.08 11.15
C VAL A 27 -11.43 -4.99 11.25
N LEU A 28 -11.23 -3.83 10.63
CA LEU A 28 -12.19 -2.74 10.63
C LEU A 28 -13.45 -3.09 9.83
N GLY A 29 -13.29 -3.68 8.63
CA GLY A 29 -14.42 -4.17 7.82
C GLY A 29 -15.23 -5.24 8.54
N ASN A 30 -14.56 -6.24 9.13
CA ASN A 30 -15.22 -7.32 9.88
C ASN A 30 -15.97 -6.82 11.14
N ARG A 31 -15.58 -5.67 11.68
CA ARG A 31 -16.27 -5.01 12.80
C ARG A 31 -17.38 -4.06 12.36
N GLY A 32 -17.61 -3.91 11.05
CA GLY A 32 -18.57 -2.96 10.49
C GLY A 32 -18.18 -1.49 10.71
N LEU A 33 -16.89 -1.22 10.99
CA LEU A 33 -16.36 0.13 11.14
C LEU A 33 -15.92 0.73 9.80
N LEU A 34 -15.89 -0.09 8.76
CA LEU A 34 -15.61 0.28 7.39
C LEU A 34 -16.61 -0.46 6.50
N SER A 35 -17.39 0.30 5.74
CA SER A 35 -18.20 -0.21 4.63
C SER A 35 -17.33 -0.52 3.41
N PRO A 36 -17.81 -1.33 2.45
CA PRO A 36 -17.09 -1.59 1.20
C PRO A 36 -16.73 -0.31 0.43
N GLU A 37 -17.63 0.67 0.38
CA GLU A 37 -17.35 1.98 -0.20
C GLU A 37 -16.22 2.72 0.53
N GLU A 38 -16.24 2.77 1.86
CA GLU A 38 -15.16 3.38 2.65
C GLU A 38 -13.84 2.63 2.46
N GLU A 39 -13.87 1.30 2.28
CA GLU A 39 -12.66 0.53 1.99
C GLU A 39 -12.10 0.92 0.62
N ARG A 40 -12.96 1.04 -0.40
CA ARG A 40 -12.56 1.55 -1.72
C ARG A 40 -11.99 2.97 -1.66
N GLU A 41 -12.53 3.85 -0.83
CA GLU A 41 -11.98 5.21 -0.62
C GLU A 41 -10.57 5.17 -0.01
N VAL A 42 -10.28 4.25 0.93
CA VAL A 42 -8.93 4.09 1.49
C VAL A 42 -7.91 3.76 0.40
N TYR A 43 -8.22 2.81 -0.48
CA TYR A 43 -7.32 2.44 -1.58
C TYR A 43 -7.23 3.56 -2.63
N ARG A 44 -8.32 4.26 -2.95
CA ARG A 44 -8.28 5.40 -3.88
C ARG A 44 -7.42 6.54 -3.36
N ALA A 45 -7.59 6.93 -2.10
CA ALA A 45 -6.76 7.95 -1.46
C ALA A 45 -5.28 7.54 -1.42
N ALA A 46 -4.98 6.25 -1.21
CA ALA A 46 -3.60 5.75 -1.26
C ALA A 46 -3.00 5.87 -2.68
N ALA A 47 -3.76 5.55 -3.73
CA ALA A 47 -3.31 5.70 -5.12
C ALA A 47 -3.05 7.17 -5.46
N GLU A 48 -3.93 8.09 -5.04
CA GLU A 48 -3.75 9.53 -5.23
C GLU A 48 -2.49 10.05 -4.52
N MET A 49 -2.22 9.61 -3.29
CA MET A 49 -0.99 9.98 -2.58
C MET A 49 0.28 9.48 -3.28
N ILE A 50 0.24 8.31 -3.92
CA ILE A 50 1.35 7.78 -4.71
C ILE A 50 1.55 8.60 -5.98
N ASP A 51 0.47 8.92 -6.70
CA ASP A 51 0.50 9.77 -7.89
C ASP A 51 1.05 11.18 -7.57
N GLU A 52 0.63 11.78 -6.45
CA GLU A 52 1.14 13.09 -6.02
C GLU A 52 2.62 13.06 -5.65
N ALA A 53 3.09 11.92 -5.12
CA ALA A 53 4.47 11.73 -4.70
C ALA A 53 5.40 11.29 -5.85
N SER A 54 4.86 10.84 -6.98
CA SER A 54 5.65 10.19 -8.04
C SER A 54 6.66 11.11 -8.72
N GLY A 55 6.36 12.42 -8.84
CA GLY A 55 7.27 13.38 -9.48
C GLY A 55 7.80 12.88 -10.84
N ASP A 56 9.12 13.04 -11.08
CA ASP A 56 9.84 12.35 -12.16
C ASP A 56 10.35 10.99 -11.63
N ASP A 57 9.47 9.99 -11.58
CA ASP A 57 9.80 8.62 -11.13
C ASP A 57 10.67 7.90 -12.18
N GLU A 58 11.96 8.19 -12.22
CA GLU A 58 12.90 7.55 -13.16
C GLU A 58 13.01 6.03 -12.96
N ASP A 59 12.75 5.55 -11.74
CA ASP A 59 12.91 4.14 -11.34
C ASP A 59 11.62 3.30 -11.49
N GLY A 60 10.46 3.93 -11.76
CA GLY A 60 9.16 3.28 -11.91
C GLY A 60 8.59 2.66 -10.62
N THR A 61 9.11 3.08 -9.45
CA THR A 61 8.71 2.51 -8.15
C THR A 61 7.31 2.96 -7.74
N TYR A 62 6.96 4.21 -8.02
CA TYR A 62 5.64 4.77 -7.73
C TYR A 62 4.59 4.21 -8.69
N GLU A 63 4.93 4.05 -9.98
CA GLU A 63 4.05 3.39 -10.96
C GLU A 63 3.69 1.96 -10.51
N LEU A 64 4.69 1.15 -10.16
CA LEU A 64 4.45 -0.20 -9.65
C LEU A 64 3.63 -0.20 -8.35
N ALA A 65 3.91 0.72 -7.43
CA ALA A 65 3.14 0.83 -6.18
C ALA A 65 1.67 1.15 -6.44
N ARG A 66 1.39 2.03 -7.41
CA ARG A 66 0.03 2.38 -7.83
C ARG A 66 -0.68 1.19 -8.46
N GLU A 67 -0.04 0.47 -9.39
CA GLU A 67 -0.64 -0.70 -10.04
C GLU A 67 -1.05 -1.77 -9.02
N LEU A 68 -0.23 -1.99 -7.98
CA LEU A 68 -0.55 -2.93 -6.91
C LEU A 68 -1.78 -2.49 -6.08
N ILE A 69 -1.95 -1.19 -5.86
CA ILE A 69 -3.14 -0.63 -5.19
C ILE A 69 -4.38 -0.81 -6.06
N GLU A 70 -4.29 -0.50 -7.36
CA GLU A 70 -5.40 -0.64 -8.30
C GLU A 70 -5.83 -2.11 -8.46
N LEU A 71 -4.88 -3.04 -8.51
CA LEU A 71 -5.18 -4.47 -8.53
C LEU A 71 -5.98 -4.88 -7.29
N ARG A 72 -5.57 -4.41 -6.11
CA ARG A 72 -6.29 -4.71 -4.87
C ARG A 72 -7.68 -4.10 -4.84
N LEU A 73 -7.85 -2.90 -5.40
CA LEU A 73 -9.13 -2.21 -5.52
C LEU A 73 -10.14 -2.98 -6.39
N ALA A 74 -9.66 -3.66 -7.44
CA ALA A 74 -10.50 -4.49 -8.32
C ALA A 74 -11.07 -5.75 -7.63
N ASP A 75 -10.48 -6.18 -6.52
CA ASP A 75 -10.88 -7.35 -5.74
C ASP A 75 -11.89 -7.05 -4.61
N ILE A 76 -12.37 -5.80 -4.49
CA ILE A 76 -13.31 -5.31 -3.45
C ILE A 76 -14.69 -5.10 -4.06
#